data_AF-A0A8D9HER1-F1
#
_entry.id   AF-A0A8D9HER1-F1
#
_cell.length_a   1.000
_cell.length_b   1.000
_cell.length_c   1.000
_cell.angle_alpha   90.00
_cell.angle_beta   90.00
_cell.angle_gamma   90.00
#
_symmetry.space_group_name_H-M   'P 1'
#
loop_
_entity.id
_entity.type
_entity.pdbx_description
1 polymer ?
#
loop_
_entity_poly.entity_id
_entity_poly.type
_entity_poly.pdbx_seq_one_letter_code
_entity_poly.pdbx_strand_id
1 'polypeptide(L)'
;MEDLYLELNSLLPQTSRELPLPDQLDEAANYIKELQVSVEKNRERKRKLVTTAALEKLNSTGSSSMSSSVDVSVPKRLPRIEIQETGPIFHISLVTSLEHKFMFHEIIRVLTEELGAGLTHAGYSIVDDAVFHIFDCKVEDCDFGATNDETPFTYERNPEKGPEGWGKINPHWKTCNTGKFQSPIDLTNARVSIIRDEAWRRQYKPAPAVIVNRGHDVMVSWKGDAGKITIRRTEYKLVQCHWHSPSEHTVNGTRYDMELHMVHTSAGGKTAVIGVLYKLGKPNEFLTRLLDGIKTVGKEERDLGIVDPRTIRFQTKKFYRYIGSLTVPPCTEGVIWTVVKRVNTISMEQIAALRSAVDDGYETNSRPVQERNGRSVWFYDPNV
;
A
#
# COMPACT_ATOMS: atom_id res chain seq x y z
N MET A 1 -4.33 -27.12 -30.36
CA MET A 1 -5.80 -27.29 -30.31
C MET A 1 -6.26 -27.33 -28.86
N GLU A 2 -5.52 -27.98 -27.96
CA GLU A 2 -5.73 -27.94 -26.50
C GLU A 2 -5.58 -26.54 -25.87
N ASP A 3 -4.60 -25.72 -26.29
CA ASP A 3 -4.44 -24.37 -25.70
C ASP A 3 -5.61 -23.45 -26.00
N LEU A 4 -6.09 -23.48 -27.24
CA LEU A 4 -7.27 -22.72 -27.67
C LEU A 4 -8.53 -23.18 -26.92
N TYR A 5 -8.59 -24.47 -26.57
CA TYR A 5 -9.69 -25.06 -25.81
C TYR A 5 -9.67 -24.63 -24.35
N LEU A 6 -8.51 -24.61 -23.68
CA LEU A 6 -8.36 -24.12 -22.31
C LEU A 6 -8.73 -22.63 -22.20
N GLU A 7 -8.34 -21.84 -23.19
CA GLU A 7 -8.66 -20.41 -23.26
C GLU A 7 -10.17 -20.20 -23.43
N LEU A 8 -10.84 -20.95 -24.31
CA LEU A 8 -12.30 -20.90 -24.49
C LEU A 8 -13.09 -21.38 -23.27
N ASN A 9 -12.64 -22.45 -22.58
CA ASN A 9 -13.33 -22.99 -21.41
C ASN A 9 -13.23 -22.09 -20.17
N SER A 10 -12.18 -21.28 -20.08
CA SER A 10 -12.02 -20.29 -19.01
C SER A 10 -13.08 -19.17 -19.05
N LEU A 11 -13.70 -18.97 -20.22
CA LEU A 11 -14.67 -17.90 -20.46
C LEU A 11 -16.12 -18.32 -20.15
N LEU A 12 -16.40 -19.61 -19.96
CA LEU A 12 -17.76 -20.12 -19.72
C LEU A 12 -18.18 -20.02 -18.24
N PRO A 13 -19.43 -19.59 -17.93
CA PRO A 13 -20.00 -19.67 -16.59
C PRO A 13 -20.02 -21.10 -16.04
N GLN A 14 -19.86 -21.28 -14.72
CA GLN A 14 -19.64 -22.60 -14.10
C GLN A 14 -20.78 -23.62 -14.35
N THR A 15 -22.00 -23.16 -14.62
CA THR A 15 -23.19 -24.01 -14.84
C THR A 15 -23.19 -24.79 -16.16
N SER A 16 -22.30 -24.47 -17.10
CA SER A 16 -22.29 -25.04 -18.46
C SER A 16 -21.27 -26.18 -18.65
N ARG A 17 -20.53 -26.56 -17.60
CA ARG A 17 -19.37 -27.47 -17.68
C ARG A 17 -19.70 -28.98 -17.71
N GLU A 18 -20.98 -29.37 -17.73
CA GLU A 18 -21.42 -30.77 -17.74
C GLU A 18 -21.93 -31.29 -19.11
N LEU A 19 -21.89 -30.47 -20.18
CA LEU A 19 -22.42 -30.84 -21.51
C LEU A 19 -21.39 -31.57 -22.40
N PRO A 20 -21.82 -32.34 -23.42
CA PRO A 20 -20.91 -32.97 -24.39
C PRO A 20 -20.06 -31.96 -25.19
N LEU A 21 -18.85 -32.38 -25.59
CA LEU A 21 -17.80 -31.51 -26.15
C LEU A 21 -18.21 -30.58 -27.32
N PRO A 22 -19.06 -30.99 -28.28
CA PRO A 22 -19.51 -30.10 -29.36
C PRO A 22 -20.40 -28.96 -28.86
N ASP A 23 -21.24 -29.24 -27.85
CA ASP A 23 -22.23 -28.30 -27.33
C ASP A 23 -21.54 -27.20 -26.48
N GLN A 24 -20.44 -27.53 -25.81
CA GLN A 24 -19.63 -26.56 -25.05
C GLN A 24 -18.98 -25.50 -25.95
N LEU A 25 -18.53 -25.88 -27.15
CA LEU A 25 -17.90 -24.94 -28.09
C LEU A 25 -18.93 -23.99 -28.72
N ASP A 26 -20.12 -24.50 -29.04
CA ASP A 26 -21.23 -23.67 -29.53
C ASP A 26 -21.77 -22.74 -28.44
N GLU A 27 -21.84 -23.20 -27.19
CA GLU A 27 -22.20 -22.37 -26.05
C GLU A 27 -21.17 -21.27 -25.77
N ALA A 28 -19.87 -21.59 -25.85
CA ALA A 28 -18.79 -20.61 -25.71
C ALA A 28 -18.81 -19.57 -26.83
N ALA A 29 -19.05 -19.99 -28.07
CA ALA A 29 -19.17 -19.09 -29.21
C ALA A 29 -20.38 -18.14 -29.06
N ASN A 30 -21.51 -18.66 -28.59
CA ASN A 30 -22.71 -17.86 -28.33
C ASN A 30 -22.48 -16.88 -27.16
N TYR A 31 -21.84 -17.32 -26.08
CA TYR A 31 -21.53 -16.47 -24.93
C TYR A 31 -20.57 -15.34 -25.30
N ILE A 32 -19.51 -15.61 -26.07
CA ILE A 32 -18.59 -14.58 -26.58
C ILE A 32 -19.36 -13.56 -27.43
N LYS A 33 -20.31 -14.02 -28.25
CA LYS A 33 -21.14 -13.15 -29.08
C LYS A 33 -22.08 -12.27 -28.25
N GLU A 34 -22.67 -12.81 -27.18
CA GLU A 34 -23.47 -12.05 -26.23
C GLU A 34 -22.65 -11.01 -25.47
N LEU A 35 -21.43 -11.37 -25.03
CA LEU A 35 -20.49 -10.44 -24.41
C LEU A 35 -20.11 -9.29 -25.35
N GLN A 36 -19.87 -9.57 -26.64
CA GLN A 36 -19.59 -8.54 -27.64
C GLN A 36 -20.76 -7.55 -27.77
N VAL A 37 -21.99 -8.05 -27.87
CA VAL A 37 -23.21 -7.23 -27.94
C VAL A 37 -23.38 -6.39 -26.66
N SER A 38 -23.11 -6.98 -25.50
CA SER A 38 -23.18 -6.30 -24.20
C SER A 38 -22.14 -5.16 -24.10
N VAL A 39 -20.90 -5.40 -24.53
CA VAL A 39 -19.83 -4.40 -24.57
C VAL A 39 -20.19 -3.24 -25.49
N GLU A 40 -20.79 -3.50 -26.65
CA GLU A 40 -21.24 -2.45 -27.57
C GLU A 40 -22.38 -1.62 -27.00
N LYS A 41 -23.38 -2.28 -26.40
CA LYS A 41 -24.48 -1.61 -25.69
C LYS A 41 -23.98 -0.72 -24.55
N ASN A 42 -22.98 -1.20 -23.80
CA ASN A 42 -22.35 -0.46 -22.71
C ASN A 42 -21.50 0.72 -23.22
N ARG A 43 -20.78 0.55 -24.34
CA ARG A 43 -20.09 1.66 -25.02
C ARG A 43 -21.06 2.73 -25.51
N GLU A 44 -22.23 2.34 -26.01
CA GLU A 44 -23.25 3.29 -26.46
C GLU A 44 -23.93 4.03 -25.29
N ARG A 45 -24.24 3.33 -24.19
CA ARG A 45 -24.71 3.95 -22.94
C ARG A 45 -23.69 4.95 -22.39
N LYS A 46 -22.39 4.60 -22.40
CA LYS A 46 -21.31 5.51 -22.02
C LYS A 46 -21.29 6.77 -22.89
N ARG A 47 -21.42 6.64 -24.22
CA ARG A 47 -21.49 7.80 -25.12
C ARG A 47 -22.70 8.67 -24.79
N LYS A 48 -23.88 8.09 -24.60
CA LYS A 48 -25.11 8.84 -24.28
C LYS A 48 -24.97 9.64 -22.98
N LEU A 49 -24.42 9.04 -21.93
CA LEU A 49 -24.17 9.68 -20.63
C LEU A 49 -23.13 10.81 -20.71
N VAL A 50 -22.06 10.62 -21.48
CA VAL A 50 -21.04 11.66 -21.70
C VAL A 50 -21.64 12.85 -22.46
N THR A 51 -22.51 12.60 -23.45
CA THR A 51 -23.20 13.66 -24.19
C THR A 51 -24.22 14.40 -23.33
N THR A 52 -24.95 13.71 -22.43
CA THR A 52 -25.88 14.37 -21.49
C THR A 52 -25.13 15.24 -20.48
N ALA A 53 -24.01 14.75 -19.93
CA ALA A 53 -23.15 15.51 -19.03
C ALA A 53 -22.49 16.75 -19.70
N ALA A 54 -22.26 16.69 -21.02
CA ALA A 54 -21.76 17.82 -21.79
C ALA A 54 -22.85 18.89 -22.06
N LEU A 55 -24.09 18.47 -22.32
CA LEU A 55 -25.24 19.36 -22.52
C LEU A 55 -25.65 20.10 -21.25
N GLU A 56 -25.57 19.47 -20.08
CA GLU A 56 -25.81 20.11 -18.78
C GLU A 56 -24.76 21.18 -18.42
N LYS A 57 -23.53 21.05 -18.93
CA LYS A 57 -22.49 22.08 -18.74
C LYS A 57 -22.78 23.37 -19.50
N LEU A 58 -23.40 23.27 -20.69
CA LEU A 58 -23.71 24.42 -21.54
C LEU A 58 -24.89 25.26 -21.02
N ASN A 59 -25.83 24.64 -20.30
CA ASN A 59 -26.98 25.35 -19.71
C ASN A 59 -26.67 26.11 -18.41
N SER A 60 -25.44 26.01 -17.89
CA SER A 60 -25.02 26.66 -16.63
C SER A 60 -24.25 27.98 -16.80
N THR A 61 -24.01 28.43 -18.04
CA THR A 61 -23.25 29.65 -18.36
C THR A 61 -24.11 30.70 -19.07
N GLY A 62 -25.16 31.18 -18.39
CA GLY A 62 -25.97 32.28 -18.90
C GLY A 62 -26.71 33.04 -17.81
N SER A 63 -26.04 34.01 -17.15
CA SER A 63 -26.65 35.23 -16.58
C SER A 63 -25.64 36.11 -15.81
N SER A 64 -25.29 37.24 -16.42
CA SER A 64 -25.08 38.61 -15.91
C SER A 64 -24.17 39.00 -14.71
N SER A 65 -23.09 39.72 -15.08
CA SER A 65 -22.57 41.04 -14.62
C SER A 65 -22.14 41.35 -13.16
N MET A 66 -20.82 41.64 -13.07
CA MET A 66 -20.07 42.70 -12.35
C MET A 66 -20.29 42.95 -10.83
N SER A 67 -19.31 42.53 -10.00
CA SER A 67 -18.39 43.45 -9.30
C SER A 67 -17.24 42.73 -8.58
N SER A 68 -16.11 43.44 -8.52
CA SER A 68 -14.81 43.27 -7.85
C SER A 68 -14.48 42.06 -6.93
N SER A 69 -13.35 41.44 -7.29
CA SER A 69 -12.19 41.03 -6.46
C SER A 69 -12.21 39.75 -5.58
N VAL A 70 -11.12 39.00 -5.77
CA VAL A 70 -10.48 37.92 -4.98
C VAL A 70 -10.87 36.49 -5.33
N ASP A 71 -9.85 35.72 -5.70
CA ASP A 71 -9.88 34.38 -6.30
C ASP A 71 -9.85 33.25 -5.25
N VAL A 72 -10.24 32.05 -5.71
CA VAL A 72 -10.12 30.70 -5.14
C VAL A 72 -11.32 30.12 -4.35
N SER A 73 -12.17 29.35 -5.03
CA SER A 73 -12.25 27.87 -4.91
C SER A 73 -13.49 27.29 -5.64
N VAL A 74 -13.27 26.28 -6.49
CA VAL A 74 -14.35 25.55 -7.20
C VAL A 74 -14.65 24.25 -6.45
N PRO A 75 -15.92 23.88 -6.18
CA PRO A 75 -16.27 22.60 -5.56
C PRO A 75 -16.11 21.44 -6.56
N LYS A 76 -15.45 20.34 -6.17
CA LYS A 76 -15.35 19.11 -6.99
C LYS A 76 -16.66 18.31 -6.92
N ARG A 77 -17.22 17.96 -8.09
CA ARG A 77 -18.48 17.20 -8.26
C ARG A 77 -18.37 15.74 -7.78
N LEU A 78 -19.45 15.22 -7.19
CA LEU A 78 -19.73 13.81 -6.86
C LEU A 78 -20.40 13.09 -8.07
N PRO A 79 -20.37 11.74 -8.16
CA PRO A 79 -19.77 10.76 -7.25
C PRO A 79 -18.25 10.58 -7.46
N ARG A 80 -17.55 10.17 -6.41
CA ARG A 80 -16.10 9.94 -6.42
C ARG A 80 -15.79 8.52 -5.96
N ILE A 81 -15.11 7.74 -6.79
CA ILE A 81 -14.71 6.36 -6.49
C ILE A 81 -13.19 6.32 -6.30
N GLU A 82 -12.73 5.71 -5.22
CA GLU A 82 -11.33 5.43 -4.94
C GLU A 82 -11.18 3.93 -4.65
N ILE A 83 -10.22 3.29 -5.31
CA ILE A 83 -9.92 1.88 -5.16
C ILE A 83 -8.48 1.77 -4.69
N GLN A 84 -8.27 1.09 -3.57
CA GLN A 84 -6.97 0.89 -2.94
C GLN A 84 -6.72 -0.60 -2.78
N GLU A 85 -5.74 -1.12 -3.51
CA GLU A 85 -5.39 -2.55 -3.48
C GLU A 85 -4.37 -2.83 -2.37
N THR A 86 -4.65 -3.86 -1.56
CA THR A 86 -3.81 -4.33 -0.44
C THR A 86 -3.67 -5.86 -0.52
N GLY A 87 -2.81 -6.36 -1.41
CA GLY A 87 -2.66 -7.80 -1.64
C GLY A 87 -3.88 -8.36 -2.40
N PRO A 88 -4.43 -9.53 -2.05
CA PRO A 88 -5.61 -10.07 -2.72
C PRO A 88 -6.90 -9.30 -2.38
N ILE A 89 -6.82 -8.29 -1.49
CA ILE A 89 -7.96 -7.53 -0.98
C ILE A 89 -7.96 -6.11 -1.56
N PHE A 90 -9.05 -5.76 -2.23
CA PHE A 90 -9.33 -4.45 -2.78
C PHE A 90 -10.25 -3.67 -1.83
N HIS A 91 -9.77 -2.53 -1.35
CA HIS A 91 -10.56 -1.58 -0.56
C HIS A 91 -11.16 -0.52 -1.49
N ILE A 92 -12.46 -0.58 -1.72
CA ILE A 92 -13.21 0.33 -2.59
C ILE A 92 -13.96 1.32 -1.71
N SER A 93 -13.64 2.61 -1.84
CA SER A 93 -14.32 3.72 -1.19
C SER A 93 -15.07 4.56 -2.22
N LEU A 94 -16.40 4.65 -2.10
CA LEU A 94 -17.24 5.46 -2.98
C LEU A 94 -17.92 6.57 -2.17
N VAL A 95 -17.87 7.79 -2.66
CA VAL A 95 -18.58 8.94 -2.10
C VAL A 95 -19.68 9.37 -3.05
N THR A 96 -20.94 9.31 -2.60
CA THR A 96 -22.13 9.74 -3.36
C THR A 96 -22.89 10.85 -2.63
N SER A 97 -23.81 11.55 -3.32
CA SER A 97 -24.76 12.44 -2.66
C SER A 97 -25.90 11.67 -1.99
N LEU A 98 -26.63 12.32 -1.08
CA LEU A 98 -27.82 11.75 -0.41
C LEU A 98 -28.95 11.33 -1.37
N GLU A 99 -28.96 11.84 -2.60
CA GLU A 99 -29.97 11.51 -3.62
C GLU A 99 -29.78 10.09 -4.21
N HIS A 100 -28.64 9.46 -3.95
CA HIS A 100 -28.26 8.16 -4.52
C HIS A 100 -28.19 7.02 -3.48
N LYS A 101 -29.02 7.08 -2.42
CA LYS A 101 -29.03 6.10 -1.30
C LYS A 101 -29.15 4.62 -1.74
N PHE A 102 -29.75 4.35 -2.90
CA PHE A 102 -29.97 2.99 -3.40
C PHE A 102 -28.74 2.35 -4.06
N MET A 103 -27.64 3.10 -4.24
CA MET A 103 -26.44 2.59 -4.91
C MET A 103 -25.69 1.52 -4.10
N PHE A 104 -25.82 1.48 -2.76
CA PHE A 104 -25.07 0.52 -1.93
C PHE A 104 -25.40 -0.94 -2.29
N HIS A 105 -26.68 -1.29 -2.39
CA HIS A 105 -27.10 -2.65 -2.74
C HIS A 105 -26.82 -2.99 -4.21
N GLU A 106 -26.96 -2.04 -5.12
CA GLU A 106 -26.61 -2.21 -6.53
C GLU A 106 -25.10 -2.45 -6.72
N ILE A 107 -24.25 -1.78 -5.94
CA ILE A 107 -22.80 -1.97 -5.99
C ILE A 107 -22.39 -3.32 -5.40
N ILE A 108 -23.00 -3.75 -4.29
CA ILE A 108 -22.78 -5.10 -3.78
C ILE A 108 -23.13 -6.11 -4.87
N ARG A 109 -24.29 -5.96 -5.51
CA ARG A 109 -24.73 -6.85 -6.59
C ARG A 109 -23.75 -6.87 -7.76
N VAL A 110 -23.29 -5.71 -8.25
CA VAL A 110 -22.30 -5.62 -9.34
C VAL A 110 -20.98 -6.27 -8.93
N LEU A 111 -20.50 -6.03 -7.70
CA LEU A 111 -19.25 -6.60 -7.22
C LEU A 111 -19.33 -8.12 -7.04
N THR A 112 -20.45 -8.66 -6.54
CA THR A 112 -20.58 -10.09 -6.25
C THR A 112 -21.12 -10.91 -7.43
N GLU A 113 -22.15 -10.43 -8.12
CA GLU A 113 -22.85 -11.19 -9.19
C GLU A 113 -22.23 -10.96 -10.57
N GLU A 114 -21.79 -9.73 -10.89
CA GLU A 114 -21.23 -9.43 -12.22
C GLU A 114 -19.70 -9.58 -12.28
N LEU A 115 -19.00 -9.21 -11.20
CA LEU A 115 -17.53 -9.22 -11.14
C LEU A 115 -16.95 -10.41 -10.37
N GLY A 116 -17.79 -11.26 -9.77
CA GLY A 116 -17.35 -12.46 -9.05
C GLY A 116 -16.42 -12.20 -7.87
N ALA A 117 -16.43 -10.99 -7.30
CA ALA A 117 -15.52 -10.62 -6.24
C ALA A 117 -16.01 -11.14 -4.87
N GLY A 118 -15.11 -11.78 -4.11
CA GLY A 118 -15.39 -12.28 -2.77
C GLY A 118 -15.49 -11.14 -1.76
N LEU A 119 -16.67 -10.56 -1.60
CA LEU A 119 -16.89 -9.43 -0.69
C LEU A 119 -16.71 -9.86 0.78
N THR A 120 -15.64 -9.39 1.41
CA THR A 120 -15.27 -9.72 2.80
C THR A 120 -15.85 -8.75 3.82
N HIS A 121 -16.01 -7.48 3.44
CA HIS A 121 -16.59 -6.45 4.28
C HIS A 121 -17.32 -5.41 3.42
N ALA A 122 -18.46 -4.93 3.88
CA ALA A 122 -19.18 -3.83 3.25
C ALA A 122 -19.86 -2.97 4.32
N GLY A 123 -19.73 -1.66 4.20
CA GLY A 123 -20.33 -0.71 5.12
C GLY A 123 -20.53 0.64 4.46
N TYR A 124 -21.40 1.45 5.04
CA TYR A 124 -21.52 2.84 4.64
C TYR A 124 -21.67 3.76 5.85
N SER A 125 -21.31 5.02 5.68
CA SER A 125 -21.51 6.08 6.67
C SER A 125 -21.96 7.36 5.99
N ILE A 126 -22.69 8.20 6.71
CA ILE A 126 -23.18 9.48 6.20
C ILE A 126 -22.46 10.58 6.97
N VAL A 127 -21.83 11.50 6.25
CA VAL A 127 -21.20 12.69 6.82
C VAL A 127 -21.67 13.89 6.01
N ASP A 128 -22.36 14.82 6.68
CA ASP A 128 -23.05 15.95 6.06
C ASP A 128 -24.01 15.50 4.94
N ASP A 129 -23.85 16.00 3.71
CA ASP A 129 -24.67 15.67 2.54
C ASP A 129 -24.08 14.55 1.65
N ALA A 130 -23.04 13.86 2.14
CA ALA A 130 -22.34 12.80 1.41
C ALA A 130 -22.46 11.43 2.09
N VAL A 131 -22.65 10.39 1.28
CA VAL A 131 -22.67 8.99 1.70
C VAL A 131 -21.37 8.34 1.27
N PHE A 132 -20.65 7.78 2.24
CA PHE A 132 -19.39 7.07 2.07
C PHE A 132 -19.66 5.58 2.13
N HIS A 133 -19.51 4.89 1.01
CA HIS A 133 -19.61 3.45 0.90
C HIS A 133 -18.21 2.86 0.89
N ILE A 134 -17.99 1.78 1.63
CA ILE A 134 -16.72 1.09 1.78
C ILE A 134 -16.97 -0.40 1.51
N PHE A 135 -16.17 -0.98 0.62
CA PHE A 135 -16.22 -2.40 0.28
C PHE A 135 -14.81 -2.98 0.30
N ASP A 136 -14.61 -4.11 0.97
CA ASP A 136 -13.38 -4.90 0.93
C ASP A 136 -13.64 -6.19 0.16
N CYS A 137 -13.03 -6.33 -1.00
CA CYS A 137 -13.24 -7.46 -1.90
C CYS A 137 -11.97 -8.30 -2.00
N LYS A 138 -12.06 -9.61 -1.80
CA LYS A 138 -10.98 -10.55 -2.06
C LYS A 138 -11.15 -11.14 -3.46
N VAL A 139 -10.11 -11.07 -4.29
CA VAL A 139 -10.09 -11.74 -5.60
C VAL A 139 -9.50 -13.13 -5.42
N GLU A 140 -10.23 -14.17 -5.84
CA GLU A 140 -9.66 -15.52 -5.97
C GLU A 140 -8.82 -15.58 -7.25
N ASP A 141 -7.60 -16.11 -7.14
CA ASP A 141 -6.59 -16.09 -8.19
C ASP A 141 -7.12 -16.70 -9.51
N CYS A 142 -7.06 -15.92 -10.60
CA CYS A 142 -7.19 -16.46 -11.94
C CYS A 142 -5.87 -17.12 -12.33
N ASP A 143 -5.85 -18.45 -12.23
CA ASP A 143 -4.72 -19.32 -12.56
C ASP A 143 -4.31 -19.18 -14.04
N PHE A 144 -3.14 -18.58 -14.31
CA PHE A 144 -2.46 -18.71 -15.60
C PHE A 144 -1.25 -19.61 -15.40
N GLY A 145 -1.30 -20.77 -16.05
CA GLY A 145 -0.33 -21.84 -15.94
C GLY A 145 1.13 -21.42 -16.17
N ALA A 146 1.92 -21.71 -15.13
CA ALA A 146 3.29 -22.22 -15.10
C ALA A 146 4.40 -21.53 -15.92
N THR A 147 5.24 -20.76 -15.21
CA THR A 147 6.65 -21.11 -15.04
C THR A 147 7.12 -20.77 -13.61
N ASN A 148 7.82 -21.70 -12.98
CA ASN A 148 8.46 -21.52 -11.67
C ASN A 148 9.55 -20.45 -11.76
N ASP A 149 9.20 -19.20 -11.46
CA ASP A 149 10.16 -18.21 -11.02
C ASP A 149 9.55 -17.45 -9.84
N GLU A 150 9.75 -18.03 -8.66
CA GLU A 150 9.21 -17.53 -7.39
C GLU A 150 9.82 -16.14 -7.10
N THR A 151 8.92 -15.17 -6.95
CA THR A 151 9.10 -13.74 -6.66
C THR A 151 9.24 -12.80 -7.89
N PRO A 152 8.36 -11.78 -8.00
CA PRO A 152 8.33 -10.88 -9.15
C PRO A 152 9.49 -9.87 -9.18
N PHE A 153 10.27 -9.72 -8.11
CA PHE A 153 11.40 -8.80 -8.04
C PHE A 153 12.55 -9.38 -7.21
N THR A 154 13.71 -8.72 -7.18
CA THR A 154 14.83 -9.07 -6.29
C THR A 154 15.48 -7.78 -5.75
N TYR A 155 16.26 -7.90 -4.68
CA TYR A 155 17.14 -6.82 -4.20
C TYR A 155 18.54 -6.86 -4.81
N GLU A 156 18.88 -7.93 -5.53
CA GLU A 156 20.13 -8.02 -6.26
C GLU A 156 20.23 -6.97 -7.37
N ARG A 157 21.47 -6.60 -7.72
CA ARG A 157 21.71 -5.63 -8.78
C ARG A 157 21.48 -6.28 -10.14
N ASN A 158 20.22 -6.27 -10.57
CA ASN A 158 19.76 -6.81 -11.84
C ASN A 158 18.92 -5.75 -12.60
N PRO A 159 19.20 -5.46 -13.89
CA PRO A 159 18.43 -4.49 -14.67
C PRO A 159 16.97 -4.85 -14.95
N GLU A 160 16.63 -6.13 -14.90
CA GLU A 160 15.29 -6.67 -15.21
C GLU A 160 14.44 -6.80 -13.95
N LYS A 161 14.97 -7.47 -12.92
CA LYS A 161 14.24 -7.79 -11.68
C LYS A 161 14.70 -7.03 -10.44
N GLY A 162 15.86 -6.37 -10.50
CA GLY A 162 16.46 -5.68 -9.36
C GLY A 162 15.92 -4.27 -9.13
N PRO A 163 16.38 -3.57 -8.08
CA PRO A 163 15.84 -2.27 -7.67
C PRO A 163 15.89 -1.16 -8.74
N GLU A 164 16.88 -1.23 -9.64
CA GLU A 164 17.00 -0.32 -10.79
C GLU A 164 15.97 -0.61 -11.90
N GLY A 165 15.37 -1.80 -11.89
CA GLY A 165 14.42 -2.30 -12.90
C GLY A 165 12.98 -2.47 -12.42
N TRP A 166 12.69 -2.37 -11.11
CA TRP A 166 11.37 -2.68 -10.53
C TRP A 166 10.18 -2.05 -11.27
N GLY A 167 10.27 -0.79 -11.69
CA GLY A 167 9.18 -0.13 -12.40
C GLY A 167 8.97 -0.58 -13.85
N LYS A 168 9.83 -1.45 -14.37
CA LYS A 168 9.68 -2.11 -15.69
C LYS A 168 9.00 -3.47 -15.57
N ILE A 169 9.01 -4.09 -14.38
CA ILE A 169 8.45 -5.42 -14.13
C ILE A 169 6.93 -5.38 -14.22
N ASN A 170 6.32 -4.39 -13.57
CA ASN A 170 4.87 -4.22 -13.53
C ASN A 170 4.52 -2.75 -13.83
N PRO A 171 3.58 -2.46 -14.76
CA PRO A 171 3.15 -1.09 -15.06
C PRO A 171 2.72 -0.28 -13.82
N HIS A 172 2.17 -0.93 -12.79
CA HIS A 172 1.77 -0.29 -11.54
C HIS A 172 2.97 0.14 -10.66
N TRP A 173 4.16 -0.39 -10.92
CA TRP A 173 5.38 -0.08 -10.17
C TRP A 173 6.23 0.99 -10.84
N LYS A 174 5.76 1.60 -11.92
CA LYS A 174 6.49 2.60 -12.71
C LYS A 174 7.13 3.71 -11.85
N THR A 175 6.45 4.11 -10.78
CA THR A 175 6.93 5.11 -9.82
C THR A 175 8.27 4.73 -9.17
N CYS A 176 8.59 3.44 -9.03
CA CYS A 176 9.88 2.97 -8.53
C CYS A 176 11.06 3.54 -9.35
N ASN A 177 10.89 3.77 -10.66
CA ASN A 177 11.92 4.33 -11.52
C ASN A 177 11.69 5.80 -11.91
N THR A 178 10.43 6.23 -12.05
CA THR A 178 10.12 7.59 -12.52
C THR A 178 9.91 8.60 -11.40
N GLY A 179 9.70 8.12 -10.18
CA GLY A 179 9.47 8.95 -9.00
C GLY A 179 10.67 9.85 -8.69
N LYS A 180 10.39 11.07 -8.21
CA LYS A 180 11.43 12.06 -7.83
C LYS A 180 11.63 12.17 -6.33
N PHE A 181 10.73 11.59 -5.54
CA PHE A 181 10.76 11.56 -4.09
C PHE A 181 10.92 10.13 -3.57
N GLN A 182 11.69 9.29 -4.26
CA GLN A 182 11.96 7.91 -3.87
C GLN A 182 12.78 7.79 -2.57
N SER A 183 12.62 6.69 -1.86
CA SER A 183 13.34 6.34 -0.62
C SER A 183 14.00 4.96 -0.77
N PRO A 184 15.07 4.63 -0.02
CA PRO A 184 15.72 5.44 1.04
C PRO A 184 16.62 6.56 0.49
N ILE A 185 17.14 7.42 1.37
CA ILE A 185 18.19 8.42 1.04
C ILE A 185 19.31 8.44 2.07
N ASP A 186 20.42 9.06 1.70
CA ASP A 186 21.45 9.47 2.64
C ASP A 186 21.04 10.70 3.46
N LEU A 187 21.10 10.57 4.78
CA LEU A 187 20.74 11.59 5.76
C LEU A 187 22.01 12.32 6.20
N THR A 188 22.26 13.50 5.61
CA THR A 188 23.49 14.29 5.85
C THR A 188 23.25 15.47 6.78
N ASN A 189 24.05 15.60 7.85
CA ASN A 189 23.93 16.74 8.78
C ASN A 189 24.27 18.10 8.15
N ALA A 190 25.05 18.13 7.06
CA ALA A 190 25.46 19.36 6.38
C ALA A 190 24.34 19.99 5.53
N ARG A 191 23.26 19.25 5.26
CA ARG A 191 22.21 19.66 4.29
C ARG A 191 20.81 19.54 4.88
N VAL A 192 20.69 19.67 6.20
CA VAL A 192 19.42 19.64 6.92
C VAL A 192 19.04 21.00 7.47
N SER A 193 17.77 21.34 7.35
CA SER A 193 17.21 22.52 8.02
C SER A 193 16.85 22.15 9.45
N ILE A 194 17.34 22.92 10.42
CA ILE A 194 16.96 22.73 11.83
C ILE A 194 15.53 23.24 12.02
N ILE A 195 14.66 22.41 12.57
CA ILE A 195 13.28 22.78 12.90
C ILE A 195 13.05 22.72 14.40
N ARG A 196 12.31 23.69 14.94
CA ARG A 196 11.84 23.74 16.33
C ARG A 196 10.38 23.27 16.48
N ASP A 197 9.75 22.86 15.39
CA ASP A 197 8.33 22.47 15.33
C ASP A 197 8.08 21.28 16.27
N GLU A 198 7.00 21.37 17.05
CA GLU A 198 6.72 20.46 18.16
C GLU A 198 6.63 19.02 17.67
N ALA A 199 7.67 18.28 18.07
CA ALA A 199 7.63 16.92 18.55
C ALA A 199 6.31 16.20 18.28
N TRP A 200 6.33 15.39 17.21
CA TRP A 200 5.38 14.32 17.04
C TRP A 200 5.07 13.60 18.37
N ARG A 201 3.80 13.37 18.66
CA ARG A 201 3.37 12.70 19.89
C ARG A 201 3.17 11.22 19.61
N ARG A 202 3.66 10.37 20.52
CA ARG A 202 3.51 8.92 20.45
C ARG A 202 2.56 8.44 21.52
N GLN A 203 1.49 7.76 21.11
CA GLN A 203 0.41 7.25 21.98
C GLN A 203 0.11 5.80 21.60
N TYR A 204 1.06 4.92 21.89
CA TYR A 204 0.95 3.49 21.64
C TYR A 204 0.30 2.76 22.81
N LYS A 205 -0.38 1.65 22.52
CA LYS A 205 -0.98 0.76 23.51
C LYS A 205 -0.89 -0.70 23.06
N PRO A 206 -0.93 -1.67 23.99
CA PRO A 206 -0.90 -3.09 23.63
C PRO A 206 -2.12 -3.47 22.79
N ALA A 207 -1.92 -4.32 21.79
CA ALA A 207 -2.98 -4.83 20.94
C ALA A 207 -2.63 -6.23 20.39
N PRO A 208 -3.63 -7.02 19.95
CA PRO A 208 -3.39 -8.28 19.25
C PRO A 208 -2.53 -8.07 18.01
N ALA A 209 -1.54 -8.94 17.80
CA ALA A 209 -0.66 -8.88 16.65
C ALA A 209 -0.29 -10.27 16.14
N VAL A 210 0.05 -10.33 14.87
CA VAL A 210 0.60 -11.52 14.21
C VAL A 210 1.99 -11.24 13.68
N ILE A 211 2.79 -12.28 13.49
CA ILE A 211 4.03 -12.25 12.71
C ILE A 211 3.80 -12.95 11.38
N VAL A 212 4.33 -12.39 10.31
CA VAL A 212 4.17 -12.86 8.93
C VAL A 212 5.52 -12.78 8.22
N ASN A 213 5.94 -13.86 7.59
CA ASN A 213 6.98 -13.80 6.56
C ASN A 213 6.31 -13.45 5.22
N ARG A 214 6.69 -12.33 4.62
CA ARG A 214 6.14 -11.86 3.33
C ARG A 214 6.99 -12.32 2.13
N GLY A 215 7.86 -13.30 2.36
CA GLY A 215 8.92 -13.74 1.46
C GLY A 215 10.13 -12.81 1.51
N HIS A 216 9.91 -11.51 1.31
CA HIS A 216 10.99 -10.52 1.22
C HIS A 216 11.38 -9.84 2.55
N ASP A 217 10.55 -9.95 3.58
CA ASP A 217 10.85 -9.52 4.94
C ASP A 217 9.95 -10.19 5.98
N VAL A 218 10.31 -10.00 7.25
CA VAL A 218 9.49 -10.41 8.39
C VAL A 218 8.73 -9.19 8.91
N MET A 219 7.41 -9.31 9.03
CA MET A 219 6.49 -8.25 9.45
C MET A 219 5.75 -8.65 10.72
N VAL A 220 5.62 -7.72 11.67
CA VAL A 220 4.61 -7.78 12.73
C VAL A 220 3.45 -6.88 12.36
N SER A 221 2.24 -7.43 12.27
CA SER A 221 1.01 -6.70 11.95
C SER A 221 0.07 -6.68 13.16
N TRP A 222 -0.30 -5.49 13.62
CA TRP A 222 -1.30 -5.34 14.68
C TRP A 222 -2.70 -5.45 14.08
N LYS A 223 -3.47 -6.42 14.56
CA LYS A 223 -4.87 -6.64 14.14
C LYS A 223 -5.85 -5.77 14.94
N GLY A 224 -5.43 -5.25 16.09
CA GLY A 224 -6.20 -4.30 16.90
C GLY A 224 -5.61 -2.89 16.89
N ASP A 225 -6.24 -1.97 17.64
CA ASP A 225 -5.75 -0.60 17.79
C ASP A 225 -4.47 -0.55 18.65
N ALA A 226 -3.31 -0.57 17.99
CA ALA A 226 -2.00 -0.45 18.60
C ALA A 226 -1.64 0.98 19.06
N GLY A 227 -2.58 1.91 18.90
CA GLY A 227 -2.38 3.34 19.12
C GLY A 227 -1.80 4.04 17.90
N LYS A 228 -1.21 5.22 18.12
CA LYS A 228 -0.93 6.17 17.05
C LYS A 228 0.25 7.07 17.32
N ILE A 229 0.68 7.71 16.24
CA ILE A 229 1.51 8.91 16.30
C ILE A 229 0.72 10.11 15.80
N THR A 230 1.02 11.29 16.33
CA THR A 230 0.45 12.55 15.84
C THR A 230 1.59 13.38 15.30
N ILE A 231 1.55 13.70 14.01
CA ILE A 231 2.49 14.62 13.37
C ILE A 231 1.72 15.90 13.09
N ARG A 232 2.11 16.99 13.75
CA ARG A 232 1.35 18.25 13.79
C ARG A 232 -0.07 18.00 14.31
N ARG A 233 -1.09 18.11 13.45
CA ARG A 233 -2.51 17.90 13.80
C ARG A 233 -3.09 16.62 13.20
N THR A 234 -2.28 15.84 12.48
CA THR A 234 -2.74 14.63 11.81
C THR A 234 -2.33 13.40 12.61
N GLU A 235 -3.30 12.54 12.86
CA GLU A 235 -3.09 11.26 13.54
C GLU A 235 -2.82 10.15 12.52
N TYR A 236 -1.85 9.30 12.84
CA TYR A 236 -1.47 8.14 12.05
C TYR A 236 -1.44 6.92 12.98
N LYS A 237 -2.37 5.98 12.77
CA LYS A 237 -2.46 4.73 13.53
C LYS A 237 -1.33 3.78 13.14
N LEU A 238 -0.73 3.11 14.10
CA LEU A 238 0.29 2.09 13.84
C LEU A 238 -0.39 0.85 13.24
N VAL A 239 0.11 0.38 12.10
CA VAL A 239 -0.44 -0.78 11.39
C VAL A 239 0.50 -1.96 11.48
N GLN A 240 1.76 -1.75 11.15
CA GLN A 240 2.75 -2.82 11.10
C GLN A 240 4.18 -2.32 11.32
N CYS A 241 5.08 -3.23 11.63
CA CYS A 241 6.51 -2.98 11.51
C CYS A 241 7.24 -4.15 10.84
N HIS A 242 8.36 -3.87 10.19
CA HIS A 242 9.19 -4.86 9.50
C HIS A 242 10.66 -4.44 9.51
N TRP A 243 11.55 -5.37 9.17
CA TRP A 243 13.00 -5.18 9.25
C TRP A 243 13.68 -5.35 7.90
N HIS A 244 14.66 -4.49 7.65
CA HIS A 244 15.59 -4.59 6.53
C HIS A 244 17.01 -4.85 7.05
N SER A 245 17.74 -5.77 6.43
CA SER A 245 19.16 -5.98 6.65
C SER A 245 19.93 -5.92 5.34
N PRO A 246 21.01 -5.12 5.22
CA PRO A 246 21.43 -4.04 6.12
C PRO A 246 20.37 -2.91 6.30
N SER A 247 20.72 -1.77 6.92
CA SER A 247 19.82 -0.61 6.91
C SER A 247 19.61 -0.12 5.49
N GLU A 248 18.43 0.41 5.18
CA GLU A 248 18.14 1.01 3.87
C GLU A 248 18.66 2.44 3.79
N HIS A 249 18.36 3.23 4.82
CA HIS A 249 18.92 4.57 4.99
C HIS A 249 20.41 4.51 5.33
N THR A 250 21.11 5.54 4.89
CA THR A 250 22.47 5.83 5.35
C THR A 250 22.49 7.16 6.10
N VAL A 251 23.48 7.33 6.98
CA VAL A 251 23.72 8.60 7.67
C VAL A 251 25.16 9.03 7.37
N ASN A 252 25.33 10.14 6.66
CA ASN A 252 26.62 10.59 6.13
C ASN A 252 27.38 9.46 5.40
N GLY A 253 26.69 8.75 4.52
CA GLY A 253 27.22 7.63 3.73
C GLY A 253 27.43 6.33 4.52
N THR A 254 27.23 6.32 5.84
CA THR A 254 27.36 5.11 6.65
C THR A 254 26.07 4.31 6.64
N ARG A 255 26.16 3.05 6.20
CA ARG A 255 25.09 2.04 6.31
C ARG A 255 25.23 1.27 7.63
N TYR A 256 24.11 0.93 8.23
CA TYR A 256 24.02 0.21 9.51
C TYR A 256 23.62 -1.26 9.29
N ASP A 257 23.70 -2.08 10.33
CA ASP A 257 23.52 -3.53 10.23
C ASP A 257 22.07 -3.95 9.99
N MET A 258 21.10 -3.13 10.43
CA MET A 258 19.67 -3.37 10.24
C MET A 258 18.87 -2.07 10.42
N GLU A 259 17.65 -2.03 9.86
CA GLU A 259 16.69 -0.96 10.05
C GLU A 259 15.28 -1.52 10.30
N LEU A 260 14.59 -0.98 11.29
CA LEU A 260 13.17 -1.24 11.53
C LEU A 260 12.35 -0.12 10.94
N HIS A 261 11.31 -0.47 10.19
CA HIS A 261 10.27 0.46 9.75
C HIS A 261 8.99 0.22 10.53
N MET A 262 8.45 1.27 11.15
CA MET A 262 7.13 1.26 11.76
C MET A 262 6.17 2.08 10.89
N VAL A 263 5.21 1.41 10.27
CA VAL A 263 4.30 1.98 9.27
C VAL A 263 2.99 2.40 9.93
N HIS A 264 2.58 3.64 9.64
CA HIS A 264 1.37 4.24 10.17
C HIS A 264 0.51 4.82 9.06
N THR A 265 -0.82 4.78 9.23
CA THR A 265 -1.78 5.34 8.28
C THR A 265 -2.74 6.30 8.97
N SER A 266 -3.06 7.40 8.30
CA SER A 266 -4.10 8.35 8.73
C SER A 266 -5.46 7.97 8.16
N ALA A 267 -6.53 8.52 8.74
CA ALA A 267 -7.89 8.33 8.22
C ALA A 267 -8.08 8.82 6.77
N GLY A 268 -7.25 9.75 6.30
CA GLY A 268 -7.25 10.24 4.91
C GLY A 268 -6.29 9.50 3.99
N GLY A 269 -5.90 8.25 4.31
CA GLY A 269 -5.04 7.41 3.47
C GLY A 269 -3.56 7.80 3.41
N LYS A 270 -3.13 8.83 4.13
CA LYS A 270 -1.70 9.24 4.16
C LYS A 270 -0.87 8.31 5.02
N THR A 271 0.36 8.04 4.59
CA THR A 271 1.31 7.15 5.27
C THR A 271 2.43 7.92 5.97
N ALA A 272 2.79 7.49 7.17
CA ALA A 272 3.97 7.95 7.89
C ALA A 272 4.80 6.74 8.38
N VAL A 273 6.12 6.80 8.21
CA VAL A 273 7.02 5.71 8.61
C VAL A 273 8.06 6.24 9.59
N ILE A 274 8.31 5.46 10.65
CA ILE A 274 9.42 5.69 11.56
C ILE A 274 10.51 4.67 11.24
N GLY A 275 11.70 5.15 10.90
CA GLY A 275 12.90 4.33 10.72
C GLY A 275 13.74 4.31 12.00
N VAL A 276 14.13 3.12 12.47
CA VAL A 276 15.05 2.93 13.60
C VAL A 276 16.26 2.13 13.14
N LEU A 277 17.44 2.74 13.21
CA LEU A 277 18.70 2.14 12.78
C LEU A 277 19.31 1.29 13.91
N TYR A 278 19.91 0.16 13.56
CA TYR A 278 20.61 -0.73 14.49
C TYR A 278 22.03 -1.01 14.05
N LYS A 279 22.93 -1.06 15.04
CA LYS A 279 24.28 -1.60 14.87
C LYS A 279 24.48 -2.86 15.69
N LEU A 280 25.42 -3.70 15.30
CA LEU A 280 25.78 -4.90 16.03
C LEU A 280 26.18 -4.54 17.48
N GLY A 281 25.65 -5.29 18.43
CA GLY A 281 25.88 -5.09 19.85
C GLY A 281 25.01 -5.98 20.72
N LYS A 282 24.49 -5.42 21.83
CA LYS A 282 23.62 -6.16 22.75
C LYS A 282 22.29 -6.55 22.07
N PRO A 283 21.70 -7.71 22.43
CA PRO A 283 20.39 -8.11 21.93
C PRO A 283 19.33 -7.04 22.13
N ASN A 284 18.47 -6.87 21.13
CA ASN A 284 17.32 -6.00 21.19
C ASN A 284 16.19 -6.67 21.99
N GLU A 285 15.71 -6.02 23.04
CA GLU A 285 14.70 -6.57 23.97
C GLU A 285 13.37 -6.96 23.28
N PHE A 286 12.95 -6.21 22.26
CA PHE A 286 11.72 -6.49 21.51
C PHE A 286 11.89 -7.73 20.64
N LEU A 287 12.97 -7.79 19.85
CA LEU A 287 13.27 -8.96 19.02
C LEU A 287 13.54 -10.22 19.85
N THR A 288 14.08 -10.10 21.06
CA THR A 288 14.25 -11.27 21.96
C THR A 288 12.92 -11.95 22.25
N ARG A 289 11.83 -11.19 22.40
CA ARG A 289 10.49 -11.75 22.64
C ARG A 289 9.88 -12.37 21.39
N LEU A 290 10.27 -11.87 20.21
CA LEU A 290 9.76 -12.33 18.92
C LEU A 290 10.60 -13.47 18.33
N LEU A 291 11.75 -13.80 18.92
CA LEU A 291 12.75 -14.66 18.29
C LEU A 291 12.22 -16.06 17.95
N ASP A 292 11.40 -16.65 18.81
CA ASP A 292 10.74 -17.92 18.52
C ASP A 292 9.80 -17.80 17.32
N GLY A 293 8.98 -16.75 17.30
CA GLY A 293 8.10 -16.42 16.17
C GLY A 293 8.88 -16.23 14.87
N ILE A 294 10.00 -15.51 14.90
CA ILE A 294 10.85 -15.27 13.72
C ILE A 294 11.47 -16.57 13.20
N LYS A 295 11.96 -17.45 14.09
CA LYS A 295 12.64 -18.69 13.68
C LYS A 295 11.70 -19.76 13.11
N THR A 296 10.40 -19.63 13.33
CA THR A 296 9.41 -20.66 13.03
C THR A 296 8.29 -20.18 12.11
N VAL A 297 8.23 -18.87 11.83
CA VAL A 297 7.25 -18.33 10.88
C VAL A 297 7.56 -18.89 9.49
N GLY A 298 6.61 -19.66 8.96
CA GLY A 298 6.63 -20.16 7.59
C GLY A 298 5.86 -19.20 6.67
N LYS A 299 5.17 -19.75 5.66
CA LYS A 299 4.32 -18.97 4.76
C LYS A 299 3.02 -18.46 5.41
N GLU A 300 2.58 -19.08 6.51
CA GLU A 300 1.35 -18.70 7.22
C GLU A 300 1.61 -17.68 8.34
N GLU A 301 0.60 -16.83 8.62
CA GLU A 301 0.67 -15.91 9.75
C GLU A 301 0.63 -16.65 11.08
N ARG A 302 1.46 -16.22 12.04
CA ARG A 302 1.50 -16.77 13.40
C ARG A 302 1.01 -15.73 14.39
N ASP A 303 0.05 -16.12 15.23
CA ASP A 303 -0.45 -15.27 16.30
C ASP A 303 0.62 -15.06 17.38
N LEU A 304 0.85 -13.79 17.76
CA LEU A 304 1.74 -13.38 18.84
C LEU A 304 0.96 -13.02 20.12
N GLY A 305 -0.37 -13.07 20.09
CA GLY A 305 -1.23 -12.56 21.14
C GLY A 305 -1.09 -11.05 21.29
N ILE A 306 -1.07 -10.57 22.53
CA ILE A 306 -0.97 -9.12 22.82
C ILE A 306 0.49 -8.66 22.75
N VAL A 307 0.79 -7.82 21.77
CA VAL A 307 2.10 -7.19 21.60
C VAL A 307 2.00 -5.71 21.95
N ASP A 308 2.88 -5.24 22.85
CA ASP A 308 2.97 -3.82 23.22
C ASP A 308 4.04 -3.09 22.39
N PRO A 309 3.65 -2.23 21.42
CA PRO A 309 4.60 -1.49 20.59
C PRO A 309 5.45 -0.49 21.37
N ARG A 310 5.09 -0.14 22.61
CA ARG A 310 5.94 0.71 23.47
C ARG A 310 7.24 0.03 23.86
N THR A 311 7.31 -1.30 23.77
CA THR A 311 8.52 -2.08 24.02
C THR A 311 9.56 -1.93 22.90
N ILE A 312 9.17 -1.37 21.75
CA ILE A 312 10.11 -0.90 20.73
C ILE A 312 10.74 0.41 21.23
N ARG A 313 11.86 0.29 21.93
CA ARG A 313 12.55 1.42 22.58
C ARG A 313 13.42 2.17 21.58
N PHE A 314 13.10 3.43 21.29
CA PHE A 314 13.94 4.34 20.52
C PHE A 314 13.85 5.77 21.06
N GLN A 315 14.85 6.61 20.78
CA GLN A 315 14.81 8.02 21.19
C GLN A 315 13.96 8.86 20.24
N THR A 316 13.07 9.67 20.80
CA THR A 316 12.18 10.57 20.03
C THR A 316 12.71 11.99 19.92
N LYS A 317 13.77 12.33 20.66
CA LYS A 317 14.28 13.70 20.78
C LYS A 317 15.07 14.18 19.56
N LYS A 318 15.76 13.31 18.83
CA LYS A 318 16.55 13.72 17.65
C LYS A 318 16.22 12.84 16.47
N PHE A 319 15.76 13.43 15.38
CA PHE A 319 15.33 12.68 14.20
C PHE A 319 15.45 13.52 12.93
N TYR A 320 15.59 12.82 11.81
CA TYR A 320 15.45 13.38 10.47
C TYR A 320 14.00 13.22 10.02
N ARG A 321 13.48 14.22 9.32
CA ARG A 321 12.15 14.22 8.72
C ARG A 321 12.28 14.58 7.24
N TYR A 322 11.60 13.85 6.37
CA TYR A 322 11.50 14.21 4.95
C TYR A 322 10.26 13.58 4.31
N ILE A 323 9.91 14.02 3.09
CA ILE A 323 8.85 13.41 2.28
C ILE A 323 9.50 12.47 1.26
N GLY A 324 9.07 11.21 1.29
CA GLY A 324 9.65 10.11 0.55
C GLY A 324 8.61 9.19 -0.09
N SER A 325 8.98 7.92 -0.18
CA SER A 325 8.18 6.85 -0.77
C SER A 325 8.24 5.60 0.10
N LEU A 326 7.44 4.59 -0.24
CA LEU A 326 7.72 3.21 0.15
C LEU A 326 9.05 2.75 -0.46
N THR A 327 9.75 1.84 0.23
CA THR A 327 11.06 1.32 -0.17
C THR A 327 10.99 -0.05 -0.86
N VAL A 328 9.78 -0.56 -1.04
CA VAL A 328 9.44 -1.77 -1.80
C VAL A 328 8.38 -1.41 -2.85
N PRO A 329 8.25 -2.12 -3.98
CA PRO A 329 7.17 -1.87 -4.92
C PRO A 329 5.79 -1.88 -4.25
N PRO A 330 4.86 -0.98 -4.64
CA PRO A 330 4.88 -0.11 -5.83
C PRO A 330 5.63 1.23 -5.66
N CYS A 331 6.42 1.41 -4.60
CA CYS A 331 7.23 2.61 -4.34
C CYS A 331 6.42 3.93 -4.30
N THR A 332 5.18 3.88 -3.81
CA THR A 332 4.28 5.03 -3.71
C THR A 332 4.91 6.18 -2.95
N GLU A 333 4.87 7.39 -3.53
CA GLU A 333 5.39 8.63 -2.93
C GLU A 333 4.40 9.30 -1.97
N GLY A 334 4.84 10.35 -1.28
CA GLY A 334 4.03 11.08 -0.31
C GLY A 334 4.12 10.53 1.12
N VAL A 335 5.07 9.63 1.37
CA VAL A 335 5.32 9.04 2.69
C VAL A 335 6.07 10.03 3.57
N ILE A 336 5.56 10.27 4.79
CA ILE A 336 6.28 11.09 5.78
C ILE A 336 7.27 10.21 6.53
N TRP A 337 8.57 10.38 6.26
CA TRP A 337 9.62 9.63 6.91
C TRP A 337 10.13 10.32 8.18
N THR A 338 10.28 9.55 9.26
CA THR A 338 10.91 9.99 10.52
C THR A 338 12.01 9.01 10.90
N VAL A 339 13.27 9.32 10.60
CA VAL A 339 14.40 8.43 10.93
C VAL A 339 15.05 8.92 12.20
N VAL A 340 14.99 8.12 13.27
CA VAL A 340 15.55 8.52 14.58
C VAL A 340 17.08 8.51 14.53
N LYS A 341 17.71 9.53 15.11
CA LYS A 341 19.18 9.70 15.02
C LYS A 341 19.94 8.71 15.89
N ARG A 342 19.40 8.32 17.05
CA ARG A 342 20.08 7.37 17.94
C ARG A 342 19.99 5.97 17.34
N VAL A 343 21.17 5.41 17.07
CA VAL A 343 21.33 4.03 16.62
C VAL A 343 21.19 3.10 17.82
N ASN A 344 20.29 2.12 17.69
CA ASN A 344 20.07 1.07 18.67
C ASN A 344 21.04 -0.10 18.45
N THR A 345 21.01 -1.10 19.34
CA THR A 345 21.80 -2.32 19.18
C THR A 345 20.94 -3.53 18.86
N ILE A 346 21.52 -4.48 18.14
CA ILE A 346 20.95 -5.79 17.80
C ILE A 346 22.06 -6.85 17.90
N SER A 347 21.73 -8.08 18.28
CA SER A 347 22.72 -9.17 18.33
C SER A 347 22.88 -9.86 16.97
N MET A 348 24.01 -10.53 16.77
CA MET A 348 24.25 -11.33 15.56
C MET A 348 23.21 -12.44 15.39
N GLU A 349 22.80 -13.08 16.48
CA GLU A 349 21.75 -14.11 16.45
C GLU A 349 20.42 -13.56 15.91
N GLN A 350 20.05 -12.33 16.31
CA GLN A 350 18.81 -11.71 15.85
C GLN A 350 18.88 -11.33 14.38
N ILE A 351 20.03 -10.82 13.91
CA ILE A 351 20.25 -10.56 12.49
C ILE A 351 20.15 -11.85 11.70
N ALA A 352 20.85 -12.90 12.12
CA ALA A 352 20.84 -14.20 11.45
C ALA A 352 19.42 -14.79 11.41
N ALA A 353 18.67 -14.74 12.51
CA ALA A 353 17.30 -15.24 12.54
C ALA A 353 16.38 -14.52 11.54
N LEU A 354 16.49 -13.19 11.41
CA LEU A 354 15.70 -12.44 10.43
C LEU A 354 16.11 -12.73 8.99
N ARG A 355 17.42 -12.88 8.72
CA ARG A 355 17.94 -13.24 7.39
C ARG A 355 17.59 -14.66 6.96
N SER A 356 17.55 -15.60 7.90
CA SER A 356 17.17 -16.99 7.61
C SER A 356 15.66 -17.22 7.52
N ALA A 357 14.85 -16.23 7.93
CA ALA A 357 13.40 -16.35 7.91
C ALA A 357 12.78 -15.89 6.59
N VAL A 358 13.52 -15.19 5.73
CA VAL A 358 13.06 -14.71 4.41
C VAL A 358 13.37 -15.74 3.33
N ASP A 359 12.73 -15.60 2.17
CA ASP A 359 12.99 -16.46 1.00
C ASP A 359 14.42 -16.25 0.47
N ASP A 360 14.95 -17.26 -0.22
CA ASP A 360 16.28 -17.22 -0.80
C ASP A 360 16.46 -15.99 -1.71
N GLY A 361 17.57 -15.27 -1.54
CA GLY A 361 17.87 -14.02 -2.28
C GLY A 361 17.35 -12.75 -1.62
N TYR A 362 16.62 -12.85 -0.49
CA TYR A 362 16.15 -11.71 0.30
C TYR A 362 16.92 -11.51 1.62
N GLU A 363 17.96 -12.28 1.88
CA GLU A 363 18.80 -12.15 3.09
C GLU A 363 19.44 -10.74 3.18
N THR A 364 19.59 -10.08 2.03
CA THR A 364 19.93 -8.66 1.92
C THR A 364 18.83 -7.83 1.26
N ASN A 365 17.70 -7.67 1.97
CA ASN A 365 16.50 -6.97 1.49
C ASN A 365 16.56 -5.43 1.58
N SER A 366 17.69 -4.83 1.20
CA SER A 366 17.87 -3.36 1.28
C SER A 366 17.84 -2.70 -0.08
N ARG A 367 16.87 -1.81 -0.33
CA ARG A 367 16.88 -0.97 -1.52
C ARG A 367 18.10 -0.03 -1.50
N PRO A 368 18.79 0.17 -2.63
CA PRO A 368 19.85 1.17 -2.75
C PRO A 368 19.37 2.59 -2.42
N VAL A 369 20.28 3.44 -1.96
CA VAL A 369 19.97 4.87 -1.72
C VAL A 369 19.57 5.54 -3.03
N GLN A 370 18.48 6.30 -2.97
CA GLN A 370 17.89 7.01 -4.10
C GLN A 370 18.41 8.45 -4.17
N GLU A 371 18.26 9.10 -5.32
CA GLU A 371 18.62 10.50 -5.46
C GLU A 371 17.73 11.40 -4.60
N ARG A 372 18.34 12.40 -3.97
CA ARG A 372 17.61 13.36 -3.13
C ARG A 372 16.78 14.35 -3.95
N ASN A 373 17.12 14.60 -5.22
CA ASN A 373 16.40 15.51 -6.12
C ASN A 373 16.08 16.89 -5.51
N GLY A 374 17.02 17.46 -4.74
CA GLY A 374 16.86 18.78 -4.11
C GLY A 374 15.83 18.85 -2.98
N ARG A 375 15.15 17.75 -2.60
CA ARG A 375 14.11 17.78 -1.55
C ARG A 375 14.68 18.19 -0.18
N SER A 376 13.86 18.89 0.59
CA SER A 376 14.23 19.28 1.96
C SER A 376 14.27 18.07 2.88
N VAL A 377 15.31 18.01 3.71
CA VAL A 377 15.41 17.09 4.84
C VAL A 377 15.53 17.96 6.07
N TRP A 378 14.64 17.78 7.03
CA TRP A 378 14.64 18.51 8.28
C TRP A 378 15.30 17.69 9.36
N PHE A 379 16.05 18.34 10.24
CA PHE A 379 16.62 17.71 11.42
C PHE A 379 16.08 18.40 12.66
N TYR A 380 15.47 17.63 13.54
CA TYR A 380 14.97 18.12 14.81
C TYR A 380 16.00 17.84 15.92
N ASP A 381 16.39 18.88 16.63
CA ASP A 381 17.23 18.81 17.83
C ASP A 381 16.68 19.79 18.87
N PRO A 382 16.16 19.32 20.02
CA PRO A 382 15.54 20.19 21.02
C PRO A 382 16.56 21.06 21.77
N ASN A 383 17.85 20.84 21.56
CA ASN A 383 18.92 21.56 22.24
C ASN A 383 19.51 22.70 21.40
N VAL A 384 18.97 22.97 20.20
CA VAL A 384 19.41 24.02 19.25
C VAL A 384 18.23 24.92 18.91
#